data_AF-A0A7V3J2A2-F1
#
_entry.id   AF-A0A7V3J2A2-F1
#
_cell.length_a   1.000
_cell.length_b   1.000
_cell.length_c   1.000
_cell.angle_alpha   90.00
_cell.angle_beta   90.00
_cell.angle_gamma   90.00
#
_symmetry.space_group_name_H-M   'P 1'
#
loop_
_entity.id
_entity.type
_entity.pdbx_description
1 polymer ?
#
loop_
_entity_poly.entity_id
_entity_poly.type
_entity_poly.pdbx_seq_one_letter_code
_entity_poly.pdbx_strand_id
1 'polypeptide(L)' 'IDEQGEPIEVVDQLAPSLVPIARSQREHPTAFIEITAIFGDLAQQPRFVEAYCWALDSLHRKGARATLEALLR' A
#
# COMPACT_ATOMS: atom_id res chain seq x y z
N ILE A 1 -12.63 -0.25 -1.78
CA ILE A 1 -13.56 -0.52 -0.68
C ILE A 1 -12.76 -0.58 0.60
N ASP A 2 -13.38 -0.21 1.71
CA ASP A 2 -12.81 -0.36 3.04
C ASP A 2 -12.95 -1.80 3.55
N GLU A 3 -12.65 -2.00 4.83
CA GLU A 3 -12.70 -3.30 5.50
C GLU A 3 -14.12 -3.77 5.84
N GLN A 4 -15.12 -2.88 5.74
CA GLN A 4 -16.54 -3.21 5.90
C GLN A 4 -17.22 -3.50 4.55
N GLY A 5 -16.50 -3.31 3.44
CA GLY A 5 -17.01 -3.50 2.09
C GLY A 5 -17.57 -2.23 1.45
N GLU A 6 -17.50 -1.09 2.14
CA GLU A 6 -18.03 0.17 1.67
C GLU A 6 -17.04 0.86 0.71
N PRO A 7 -17.52 1.60 -0.31
CA PRO A 7 -16.64 2.32 -1.21
C PRO A 7 -15.87 3.44 -0.49
N ILE A 8 -14.59 3.60 -0.86
CA ILE A 8 -13.77 4.76 -0.48
C ILE A 8 -13.63 5.64 -1.72
N GLU A 9 -14.08 6.89 -1.64
CA GLU A 9 -13.83 7.89 -2.68
C GLU A 9 -12.40 8.40 -2.58
N VAL A 10 -11.64 8.27 -3.68
CA VAL A 10 -10.26 8.75 -3.75
C VAL A 10 -10.26 10.16 -4.35
N VAL A 11 -10.18 11.18 -3.50
CA VAL A 11 -10.15 12.59 -3.91
C VAL A 11 -8.70 13.04 -4.12
N ASP A 12 -8.10 12.59 -5.23
CA ASP A 12 -6.73 12.92 -5.65
C ASP A 12 -6.73 13.31 -7.14
N GLN A 13 -6.05 14.39 -7.52
CA GLN A 13 -5.94 14.83 -8.91
C GLN A 13 -5.23 13.80 -9.80
N LEU A 14 -4.31 13.03 -9.21
CA LEU A 14 -3.58 11.94 -9.85
C LEU A 14 -4.32 10.60 -9.73
N ALA A 15 -5.51 10.54 -9.11
CA ALA A 15 -6.27 9.30 -8.97
C ALA A 15 -6.42 8.51 -10.29
N PRO A 16 -6.69 9.14 -11.46
CA PRO A 16 -6.81 8.42 -12.72
C PRO A 16 -5.55 7.62 -13.11
N SER A 17 -4.36 8.10 -12.75
CA SER A 17 -3.10 7.41 -13.03
C SER A 17 -2.65 6.51 -11.88
N LEU A 18 -2.91 6.90 -10.61
CA LEU A 18 -2.44 6.18 -9.43
C LEU A 18 -3.30 4.98 -9.04
N VAL A 19 -4.63 5.08 -9.15
CA VAL A 19 -5.53 4.00 -8.73
C VAL A 19 -5.30 2.70 -9.50
N PRO A 20 -5.07 2.70 -10.83
CA PRO A 20 -4.71 1.48 -11.55
C PRO A 20 -3.44 0.81 -11.01
N ILE A 21 -2.40 1.60 -10.68
CA ILE A 21 -1.13 1.10 -10.14
C ILE A 21 -1.33 0.55 -8.72
N ALA A 22 -2.07 1.26 -7.87
CA ALA A 22 -2.41 0.77 -6.54
C ALA A 22 -3.22 -0.55 -6.59
N ARG A 23 -4.02 -0.78 -7.64
CA ARG A 23 -4.77 -2.03 -7.82
C ARG A 23 -3.89 -3.20 -8.26
N SER A 24 -2.82 -2.96 -9.03
CA SER A 24 -1.90 -4.02 -9.43
C SER A 24 -1.04 -4.56 -8.27
N GLN A 25 -1.05 -3.88 -7.12
CA GLN A 25 -0.28 -4.30 -5.93
C GLN A 25 -0.61 -5.71 -5.41
N ARG A 26 -1.76 -6.28 -5.77
CA ARG A 26 -2.11 -7.67 -5.43
C ARG A 26 -1.22 -8.69 -6.15
N GLU A 27 -0.78 -8.36 -7.35
CA GLU A 27 0.09 -9.20 -8.18
C GLU A 27 1.55 -8.73 -8.08
N HIS A 28 1.75 -7.42 -7.94
CA HIS A 28 3.05 -6.79 -7.82
C HIS A 28 3.11 -5.86 -6.60
N PRO A 29 3.38 -6.39 -5.39
CA PRO A 29 3.29 -5.64 -4.12
C PRO A 29 3.97 -4.28 -4.12
N THR A 30 5.13 -4.14 -4.78
CA THR A 30 5.94 -2.91 -4.80
C THR A 30 5.52 -1.89 -5.87
N ALA A 31 4.57 -2.21 -6.75
CA ALA A 31 4.21 -1.36 -7.89
C ALA A 31 3.91 0.11 -7.53
N PHE A 32 3.30 0.35 -6.37
CA PHE A 32 2.96 1.70 -5.93
C PHE A 32 4.18 2.50 -5.44
N ILE A 33 5.12 1.86 -4.74
CA ILE A 33 6.33 2.51 -4.23
C ILE A 33 7.42 2.64 -5.31
N GLU A 34 7.25 2.01 -6.47
CA GLU A 34 8.09 2.19 -7.66
C GLU A 34 7.81 3.48 -8.42
N ILE A 35 6.76 4.23 -8.05
CA ILE A 35 6.47 5.54 -8.63
C ILE A 35 7.49 6.56 -8.11
N THR A 36 8.62 6.65 -8.81
CA THR A 36 9.77 7.48 -8.41
C THR A 36 9.44 8.97 -8.28
N ALA A 37 8.44 9.46 -9.02
CA ALA A 37 7.95 10.84 -8.90
C ALA A 37 7.33 11.15 -7.53
N ILE A 38 6.89 10.14 -6.78
CA ILE A 38 6.27 10.28 -5.45
C ILE A 38 7.23 9.75 -4.37
N PHE A 39 7.84 8.59 -4.60
CA PHE A 39 8.58 7.86 -3.58
C PHE A 39 10.11 7.89 -3.75
N GLY A 40 10.63 8.54 -4.80
CA GLY A 40 12.06 8.60 -5.07
C GLY A 40 12.65 7.19 -5.30
N ASP A 41 13.71 6.86 -4.57
CA ASP A 41 14.43 5.60 -4.66
C ASP A 41 13.99 4.55 -3.63
N LEU A 42 12.89 4.77 -2.89
CA LEU A 42 12.46 3.89 -1.80
C LEU A 42 12.23 2.43 -2.23
N ALA A 43 11.75 2.19 -3.46
CA ALA A 43 11.63 0.84 -4.00
C ALA A 43 12.97 0.10 -4.17
N GLN A 44 14.09 0.82 -4.15
CA GLN A 44 15.45 0.27 -4.23
C GLN A 44 16.08 0.07 -2.86
N GLN A 45 15.41 0.46 -1.77
CA GLN A 45 15.91 0.37 -0.41
C GLN A 45 15.39 -0.91 0.26
N PRO A 46 16.19 -2.00 0.39
CA PRO A 46 15.66 -3.31 0.78
C PRO A 46 14.98 -3.31 2.14
N ARG A 47 15.51 -2.55 3.11
CA ARG A 47 14.91 -2.39 4.44
C ARG A 47 13.53 -1.75 4.39
N PHE A 48 13.31 -0.80 3.47
CA PHE A 48 12.01 -0.17 3.30
C PHE A 48 11.03 -1.12 2.61
N VAL A 49 11.47 -1.77 1.52
CA VAL A 49 10.66 -2.74 0.76
C VAL A 49 10.18 -3.86 1.66
N GLU A 50 11.04 -4.42 2.51
CA GLU A 50 10.66 -5.47 3.46
C GLU A 50 9.57 -5.01 4.44
N ALA A 51 9.75 -3.85 5.06
CA ALA A 51 8.78 -3.29 6.00
C ALA A 51 7.44 -2.94 5.32
N TYR A 52 7.50 -2.38 4.11
CA TYR A 52 6.32 -2.04 3.32
C TYR A 52 5.52 -3.30 2.93
N CYS A 53 6.20 -4.33 2.41
CA CYS A 53 5.57 -5.59 2.04
C CYS A 53 4.95 -6.29 3.25
N TRP A 54 5.62 -6.28 4.41
CA TRP A 54 5.05 -6.80 5.65
C TRP A 54 3.76 -6.06 6.04
N ALA A 55 3.77 -4.73 6.00
CA ALA A 55 2.61 -3.92 6.37
C ALA A 55 1.45 -4.12 5.39
N LEU A 56 1.73 -4.10 4.08
CA LEU A 56 0.73 -4.30 3.03
C LEU A 56 0.04 -5.66 3.17
N ASP A 57 0.82 -6.74 3.36
CA ASP A 57 0.30 -8.09 3.57
C ASP A 57 -0.56 -8.17 4.85
N SER A 58 -0.08 -7.58 5.95
CA SER A 58 -0.82 -7.55 7.21
C SER A 58 -2.16 -6.80 7.07
N LEU A 59 -2.18 -5.67 6.36
CA LEU A 59 -3.39 -4.92 6.08
C LEU A 59 -4.39 -5.75 5.28
N HIS A 60 -3.95 -6.42 4.21
CA HIS A 60 -4.85 -7.24 3.39
C HIS A 60 -5.40 -8.46 4.13
N ARG A 61 -4.62 -9.06 5.04
CA ARG A 61 -5.01 -10.30 5.73
C ARG A 61 -5.71 -10.09 7.06
N LYS A 62 -5.36 -9.04 7.79
CA LYS A 62 -5.75 -8.83 9.20
C LYS A 62 -6.46 -7.50 9.44
N GLY A 63 -6.37 -6.57 8.49
CA GLY A 63 -6.91 -5.23 8.62
C GLY A 63 -6.04 -4.29 9.46
N ALA A 64 -6.43 -3.02 9.48
CA ALA A 64 -5.68 -1.90 10.03
C ALA A 64 -5.47 -2.02 11.54
N ARG A 65 -6.52 -2.33 12.30
CA ARG A 65 -6.47 -2.42 13.77
C ARG A 65 -5.46 -3.47 14.24
N ALA A 66 -5.55 -4.69 13.72
CA ALA A 66 -4.66 -5.79 14.09
C ALA A 66 -3.23 -5.57 13.60
N THR A 67 -3.05 -4.91 12.45
CA THR A 67 -1.72 -4.53 11.94
C THR A 67 -1.04 -3.53 12.87
N LEU A 68 -1.78 -2.52 13.35
CA LEU A 68 -1.26 -1.55 14.31
C LEU A 68 -0.89 -2.21 15.65
N GLU A 69 -1.75 -3.09 16.17
CA GLU A 69 -1.45 -3.85 17.39
C GLU A 69 -0.20 -4.75 17.24
N ALA A 70 0.05 -5.29 16.05
CA ALA A 70 1.25 -6.09 15.78
C ALA A 70 2.53 -5.24 15.70
N LEU A 71 2.42 -4.00 15.22
CA LEU A 71 3.54 -3.07 15.11
C LEU A 71 4.00 -2.49 16.46
N LEU A 72 3.08 -2.31 17.40
CA LEU A 72 3.34 -1.68 18.70
C LEU A 72 3.88 -2.64 19.78
N ARG A 73 4.05 -3.92 19.46
CA ARG A 73 4.62 -4.93 20.36
C ARG A 73 6.14 -5.00 20.22
#